data_AF-A0A7C5XGP6-F1
#
_entry.id   AF-A0A7C5XGP6-F1
#
_cell.length_a   1.000
_cell.length_b   1.000
_cell.length_c   1.000
_cell.angle_alpha   90.00
_cell.angle_beta   90.00
_cell.angle_gamma   90.00
#
_symmetry.space_group_name_H-M   'P 1'
#
loop_
_entity.id
_entity.type
_entity.pdbx_description
1 polymer ?
#
loop_
_entity_poly.entity_id
_entity_poly.type
_entity_poly.pdbx_seq_one_letter_code
_entity_poly.pdbx_strand_id
1 'polypeptide(L)'
;MLNYFLAGTIVVYVISALIYIVRLIRGPSTPDRVLALDALSFDLAVFLALLSLFLERPVLVFGIIPLVLWIHAVDIYVSKYLEAREMGE
;
A
#
# COMPACT_ATOMS: atom_id res chain seq x y z
N MET A 1 8.92 -25.14 -8.05
CA MET A 1 9.20 -24.03 -9.00
C MET A 1 8.40 -22.78 -8.63
N LEU A 2 7.07 -22.87 -8.53
CA LEU A 2 6.19 -21.77 -8.14
C LEU A 2 6.57 -21.11 -6.79
N ASN A 3 6.86 -21.91 -5.75
CA ASN A 3 7.20 -21.36 -4.42
C ASN A 3 8.51 -20.56 -4.40
N TYR A 4 9.51 -20.94 -5.21
CA TYR A 4 10.74 -20.16 -5.36
C TYR A 4 10.49 -18.84 -6.08
N PHE A 5 9.60 -18.85 -7.08
CA PHE A 5 9.16 -17.64 -7.76
C PHE A 5 8.40 -16.71 -6.82
N LEU A 6 7.44 -17.23 -6.05
CA LEU A 6 6.70 -16.47 -5.03
C LEU A 6 7.63 -15.87 -3.97
N ALA A 7 8.57 -16.66 -3.44
CA ALA A 7 9.55 -16.16 -2.48
C ALA A 7 10.42 -15.03 -3.07
N GLY A 8 10.85 -15.16 -4.32
CA GLY A 8 11.57 -14.09 -5.02
C GLY A 8 10.74 -12.81 -5.16
N THR A 9 9.48 -12.92 -5.57
CA THR A 9 8.57 -11.77 -5.68
C THR A 9 8.31 -11.12 -4.33
N ILE A 10 8.12 -11.90 -3.27
CA ILE A 10 7.94 -11.38 -1.91
C ILE A 10 9.14 -10.52 -1.47
N VAL A 11 10.37 -10.97 -1.75
CA VAL A 11 11.58 -10.18 -1.44
C VAL A 11 11.58 -8.86 -2.19
N VAL A 12 11.19 -8.84 -3.47
CA VAL A 12 11.08 -7.60 -4.26
C VAL A 12 10.08 -6.63 -3.64
N TYR A 13 8.90 -7.11 -3.23
CA TYR A 13 7.88 -6.28 -2.55
C TYR A 13 8.36 -5.77 -1.18
N VAL A 14 9.09 -6.59 -0.40
CA VAL A 14 9.68 -6.12 0.86
C VAL A 14 10.69 -5.00 0.61
N ILE A 15 11.53 -5.10 -0.42
CA ILE A 15 12.47 -4.04 -0.79
C ILE A 15 11.73 -2.79 -1.26
N SER A 16 10.68 -2.95 -2.06
CA SER A 16 9.78 -1.88 -2.51
C SER A 16 9.16 -1.13 -1.31
N ALA A 17 8.58 -1.86 -0.36
CA ALA A 17 8.05 -1.30 0.89
C ALA A 17 9.09 -0.50 1.68
N LEU A 18 10.33 -1.00 1.79
CA LEU A 18 11.41 -0.28 2.46
C LEU A 18 11.74 1.06 1.76
N ILE A 19 11.77 1.07 0.42
CA ILE A 19 11.99 2.29 -0.36
C ILE A 19 10.86 3.30 -0.12
N TYR A 20 9.60 2.85 -0.11
CA TYR A 20 8.46 3.70 0.18
C TYR A 20 8.49 4.26 1.60
N ILE A 21 8.88 3.47 2.60
CA ILE A 21 9.07 3.95 3.99
C ILE A 21 10.14 5.04 4.06
N VAL A 22 11.27 4.85 3.37
CA VAL A 22 12.33 5.88 3.29
C VAL A 22 11.79 7.16 2.64
N ARG A 23 11.00 7.04 1.56
CA ARG A 23 10.37 8.19 0.88
C ARG A 23 9.30 8.87 1.75
N LEU A 24 8.54 8.11 2.53
CA LEU A 24 7.53 8.61 3.45
C LEU A 24 8.16 9.49 4.54
N ILE A 25 9.30 9.08 5.10
CA ILE A 25 10.00 9.81 6.16
C ILE A 25 10.77 11.03 5.60
N ARG A 26 11.46 10.85 4.47
CA ARG A 26 12.35 11.87 3.88
C ARG A 26 11.71 12.71 2.77
N GLY A 27 10.42 12.52 2.48
CA GLY A 27 9.74 13.22 1.40
C GLY A 27 9.80 14.75 1.58
N PRO A 28 10.12 15.53 0.53
CA PRO A 28 10.28 16.98 0.63
C PRO A 28 8.96 17.72 0.78
N SER A 29 7.91 17.25 0.12
CA SER A 29 6.57 17.86 0.10
C SER A 29 5.57 16.99 0.86
N THR A 30 4.51 17.60 1.41
CA THR A 30 3.39 16.85 2.03
C THR A 30 2.71 15.92 1.01
N PRO A 31 2.42 16.36 -0.24
CA PRO A 31 1.86 15.48 -1.27
C PRO A 31 2.77 14.28 -1.61
N ASP A 32 4.09 14.46 -1.67
CA ASP A 32 5.03 13.37 -1.93
C ASP A 32 4.97 12.28 -0.86
N ARG A 33 4.77 12.67 0.40
CA ARG A 33 4.64 11.73 1.53
C ARG A 33 3.31 10.99 1.48
N VAL A 34 2.23 11.67 1.14
CA VAL A 34 0.90 11.05 0.95
C VAL A 34 0.95 10.04 -0.18
N LEU A 35 1.55 10.39 -1.32
CA LEU A 35 1.70 9.47 -2.45
C LEU A 35 2.55 8.24 -2.08
N ALA A 36 3.62 8.42 -1.29
CA ALA A 36 4.43 7.31 -0.80
C ALA A 36 3.64 6.39 0.15
N LEU A 37 2.73 6.94 0.96
CA LEU A 37 1.85 6.17 1.84
C LEU A 37 0.81 5.37 1.06
N ASP A 38 0.20 5.97 0.02
CA ASP A 38 -0.73 5.28 -0.88
C ASP A 38 -0.03 4.10 -1.60
N ALA A 39 1.14 4.36 -2.19
CA ALA A 39 1.94 3.31 -2.83
C ALA A 39 2.32 2.17 -1.86
N LEU A 40 2.73 2.50 -0.63
CA LEU A 40 3.03 1.52 0.41
C LEU A 40 1.80 0.67 0.79
N SER A 41 0.62 1.28 0.77
CA SER A 41 -0.63 0.64 1.13
C SER A 41 -1.09 -0.39 0.10
N PHE A 42 -0.94 -0.07 -1.19
CA PHE A 42 -1.15 -1.03 -2.27
C PHE A 42 -0.07 -2.11 -2.32
N ASP A 43 1.18 -1.77 -2.01
CA ASP A 43 2.27 -2.75 -1.88
C ASP A 43 1.93 -3.79 -0.79
N LEU A 44 1.39 -3.34 0.36
CA LEU A 44 0.89 -4.22 1.41
C LEU A 44 -0.27 -5.11 0.95
N ALA A 45 -1.21 -4.59 0.16
CA ALA A 45 -2.31 -5.38 -0.39
C ALA A 45 -1.80 -6.53 -1.27
N VAL A 46 -0.82 -6.26 -2.15
CA VAL A 46 -0.20 -7.30 -2.99
C VAL A 46 0.63 -8.26 -2.15
N PHE A 47 1.37 -7.76 -1.15
CA PHE A 47 2.11 -8.60 -0.22
C PHE A 47 1.20 -9.60 0.51
N LEU A 48 0.02 -9.16 0.98
CA LEU A 48 -0.98 -10.04 1.61
C LEU A 48 -1.53 -11.08 0.63
N ALA A 49 -1.75 -10.72 -0.63
CA ALA A 49 -2.17 -11.66 -1.67
C ALA A 49 -1.10 -12.73 -1.95
N LEU A 50 0.16 -12.30 -2.11
CA LEU A 50 1.29 -13.20 -2.31
C LEU A 50 1.52 -14.12 -1.11
N LEU A 51 1.37 -13.58 0.11
CA LEU A 51 1.49 -14.35 1.35
C LEU A 51 0.34 -15.37 1.47
N SER A 52 -0.88 -15.01 1.06
CA SER A 52 -2.01 -15.93 1.02
C SER A 52 -1.77 -17.10 0.08
N LEU A 53 -1.21 -16.83 -1.10
CA LEU A 53 -0.81 -17.87 -2.06
C LEU A 53 0.31 -18.75 -1.51
N PHE A 54 1.31 -18.14 -0.86
CA PHE A 54 2.45 -18.87 -0.30
C PHE A 54 2.06 -19.77 0.88
N LEU A 55 1.12 -19.33 1.72
CA LEU A 55 0.62 -20.10 2.87
C LEU A 55 -0.52 -21.06 2.52
N GLU A 56 -0.99 -21.06 1.28
CA GLU A 56 -2.15 -21.84 0.80
C GLU A 56 -3.41 -21.61 1.66
N ARG A 57 -3.56 -20.40 2.21
CA ARG A 57 -4.67 -20.03 3.10
C ARG A 57 -5.40 -18.79 2.57
N PRO A 58 -6.63 -18.92 2.05
CA PRO A 58 -7.36 -17.82 1.42
C PRO A 58 -7.85 -16.76 2.41
N VAL A 59 -7.79 -17.05 3.72
CA VAL A 59 -8.29 -16.15 4.78
C VAL A 59 -7.65 -14.77 4.73
N LEU A 60 -6.40 -14.67 4.31
CA LEU A 60 -5.66 -13.40 4.22
C LEU A 60 -6.19 -12.45 3.15
N VAL A 61 -6.86 -12.97 2.11
CA VAL A 61 -7.39 -12.16 1.00
C VAL A 61 -8.62 -11.34 1.42
N PHE A 62 -9.40 -11.81 2.39
CA PHE A 62 -10.61 -11.09 2.83
C PHE A 62 -10.32 -9.69 3.38
N GLY A 63 -9.12 -9.46 3.91
CA GLY A 63 -8.70 -8.14 4.40
C GLY A 63 -8.32 -7.15 3.31
N ILE A 64 -8.07 -7.61 2.07
CA ILE A 64 -7.54 -6.76 0.99
C ILE A 64 -8.58 -5.75 0.51
N ILE A 65 -9.80 -6.20 0.24
CA ILE A 65 -10.88 -5.33 -0.25
C ILE A 65 -11.18 -4.17 0.72
N PRO A 66 -11.47 -4.42 2.02
CA PRO A 66 -11.75 -3.32 2.95
C PRO A 66 -10.54 -2.42 3.14
N LEU A 67 -9.30 -2.96 3.10
CA LEU A 67 -8.08 -2.18 3.17
C LEU A 67 -7.99 -1.21 1.98
N VAL A 68 -8.08 -1.70 0.75
CA VAL A 68 -7.97 -0.88 -0.47
C VAL A 68 -9.07 0.18 -0.54
N LEU A 69 -10.32 -0.16 -0.18
CA LEU A 69 -11.42 0.81 -0.14
C LEU A 69 -11.19 1.91 0.90
N TRP A 70 -10.66 1.54 2.07
CA TRP A 70 -10.33 2.50 3.13
C TRP A 70 -9.24 3.48 2.68
N ILE A 71 -8.15 2.97 2.10
CA ILE A 71 -7.04 3.80 1.59
C ILE A 71 -7.54 4.75 0.51
N HIS A 72 -8.33 4.25 -0.44
CA HIS A 72 -8.93 5.08 -1.48
C HIS A 72 -9.78 6.24 -0.93
N ALA A 73 -10.57 5.99 0.12
CA ALA A 73 -11.35 7.04 0.77
C ALA A 73 -10.47 8.10 1.43
N VAL A 74 -9.36 7.70 2.06
CA VAL A 74 -8.37 8.61 2.64
C VAL A 74 -7.72 9.47 1.55
N ASP A 75 -7.37 8.91 0.40
CA ASP A 75 -6.74 9.68 -0.68
C ASP A 75 -7.67 10.74 -1.28
N ILE A 76 -8.95 10.43 -1.46
CA ILE A 76 -9.94 11.42 -1.89
C ILE A 76 -10.03 12.56 -0.86
N TYR A 77 -10.04 12.22 0.43
CA TYR A 77 -10.11 13.21 1.48
C TYR A 77 -8.86 14.11 1.52
N VAL A 78 -7.67 13.51 1.44
CA VAL A 78 -6.41 14.25 1.43
C VAL A 78 -6.30 15.13 0.19
N SER A 79 -6.74 14.64 -0.97
CA SER A 79 -6.76 15.42 -2.22
C SER A 79 -7.64 16.66 -2.11
N LYS A 80 -8.86 16.52 -1.57
CA LYS A 80 -9.75 17.65 -1.29
C LYS A 80 -9.14 18.65 -0.32
N TYR A 81 -8.51 18.17 0.76
CA TYR A 81 -7.84 19.02 1.73
C TYR A 81 -6.68 19.81 1.12
N LEU A 82 -5.90 19.19 0.23
CA LEU A 82 -4.77 19.84 -0.44
C LEU A 82 -5.23 20.88 -1.47
N GLU A 83 -6.35 20.65 -2.16
CA GLU A 83 -6.87 21.53 -3.21
C GLU A 83 -7.67 22.71 -2.66
N ALA A 84 -8.67 22.45 -1.81
CA ALA A 84 -9.61 23.47 -1.35
C ALA A 84 -9.30 24.01 0.05
N ARG A 85 -8.47 23.33 0.85
CA ARG A 85 -8.33 23.53 2.32
C ARG A 85 -9.65 23.47 3.12
N GLU A 86 -10.75 23.16 2.46
CA GLU A 86 -12.07 22.96 3.05
C GLU A 86 -12.26 21.47 3.37
N MET A 87 -12.85 21.18 4.53
CA MET A 87 -12.99 19.85 5.09
C MET A 87 -14.47 19.51 5.17
N GLY A 88 -14.94 18.59 4.31
CA GLY A 88 -16.37 18.31 4.18
C GLY A 88 -17.09 19.43 3.42
N GLU A 89 -18.35 19.20 3.06
CA GLU A 89 -19.26 20.36 2.97
C GLU A 89 -19.29 21.09 4.31
#